data_AF-A0A3D1HQ78-F1
#
_entry.id   AF-A0A3D1HQ78-F1
#
_cell.length_a   1.000
_cell.length_b   1.000
_cell.length_c   1.000
_cell.angle_alpha   90.00
_cell.angle_beta   90.00
_cell.angle_gamma   90.00
#
_symmetry.space_group_name_H-M   'P 1'
#
loop_
_entity.id
_entity.type
_entity.pdbx_description
1 polymer ?
#
loop_
_entity_poly.entity_id
_entity_poly.type
_entity_poly.pdbx_seq_one_letter_code
_entity_poly.pdbx_strand_id
1 'polypeptide(L)' 'MTMLVEIVSGLFILLGVIALITGSLGLVKLPDLFSRTHAVGMMDTAGVGFIILGL' A
#
# COMPACT_ATOMS: atom_id res chain seq x y z
N MET A 1 4.36 -23.94 -11.73
CA MET A 1 5.17 -23.05 -10.86
C MET A 1 4.90 -21.59 -11.20
N THR A 2 4.92 -21.19 -12.47
CA THR A 2 4.60 -19.84 -12.95
C THR A 2 3.20 -19.33 -12.57
N MET A 3 2.14 -20.10 -12.80
CA MET A 3 0.77 -19.67 -12.50
C MET A 3 0.54 -19.32 -11.02
N LEU A 4 1.13 -20.09 -10.09
CA LEU A 4 1.03 -19.81 -8.67
C LEU A 4 1.77 -18.51 -8.30
N VAL A 5 2.95 -18.30 -8.89
CA VAL A 5 3.74 -17.07 -8.68
C VAL A 5 3.00 -15.86 -9.23
N GLU A 6 2.36 -15.96 -10.40
CA GLU A 6 1.55 -14.86 -10.98
C GLU A 6 0.36 -14.48 -10.09
N ILE A 7 -0.33 -15.46 -9.52
CA ILE A 7 -1.45 -15.19 -8.60
C ILE A 7 -0.95 -14.49 -7.33
N VAL A 8 0.15 -14.98 -6.74
CA VAL A 8 0.72 -14.40 -5.52
C VAL A 8 1.27 -12.99 -5.78
N SER A 9 1.96 -12.79 -6.90
CA SER A 9 2.44 -11.49 -7.39
C SER A 9 1.28 -10.50 -7.52
N GLY A 10 0.20 -10.90 -8.22
CA GLY A 10 -1.00 -10.07 -8.38
C GLY A 10 -1.66 -9.70 -7.04
N LEU A 11 -1.70 -10.63 -6.08
CA LEU A 11 -2.22 -10.37 -4.73
C LEU A 11 -1.38 -9.33 -3.97
N PHE A 12 -0.05 -9.43 -4.04
CA PHE A 12 0.84 -8.45 -3.42
C PHE A 12 0.67 -7.05 -4.04
N ILE A 13 0.59 -6.95 -5.37
CA ILE A 13 0.32 -5.68 -6.05
C ILE A 13 -1.05 -5.11 -5.60
N LEU A 14 -2.09 -5.94 -5.55
CA LEU A 14 -3.43 -5.51 -5.15
C LEU A 14 -3.45 -4.98 -3.70
N LEU A 15 -2.80 -5.69 -2.77
CA LEU A 15 -2.66 -5.23 -1.38
C LEU A 15 -1.89 -3.91 -1.29
N GLY A 16 -0.82 -3.76 -2.08
CA GLY A 16 -0.07 -2.52 -2.16
C GLY A 16 -0.94 -1.34 -2.64
N VAL A 17 -1.72 -1.53 -3.69
CA VAL A 17 -2.65 -0.51 -4.20
C VAL A 17 -3.70 -0.12 -3.15
N ILE A 18 -4.28 -1.09 -2.43
CA ILE A 18 -5.25 -0.82 -1.36
C ILE A 18 -4.61 0.03 -0.24
N ALA A 19 -3.36 -0.28 0.13
CA ALA A 19 -2.63 0.48 1.13
C ALA A 19 -2.34 1.93 0.67
N LEU A 20 -1.96 2.14 -0.59
CA LEU A 20 -1.77 3.48 -1.17
C LEU A 20 -3.08 4.30 -1.15
N ILE A 21 -4.20 3.69 -1.54
CA ILE A 21 -5.52 4.36 -1.53
C ILE A 21 -5.91 4.71 -0.10
N THR A 22 -5.73 3.80 0.86
CA THR A 22 -6.09 4.02 2.25
C THR A 22 -5.25 5.14 2.87
N GLY A 23 -3.94 5.17 2.62
CA GLY A 23 -3.06 6.24 3.12
C GLY A 23 -3.35 7.60 2.48
N SER A 24 -3.65 7.65 1.17
CA SER A 24 -4.07 8.88 0.50
C SER A 24 -5.40 9.42 1.02
N LEU A 25 -6.38 8.55 1.32
CA LEU A 25 -7.61 8.93 2.00
C LEU A 25 -7.35 9.44 3.43
N GLY A 26 -6.43 8.80 4.15
CA GLY A 26 -5.97 9.25 5.47
C GLY A 26 -5.39 10.66 5.43
N LEU A 27 -4.60 10.99 4.41
CA LEU A 27 -4.03 12.33 4.23
C LEU A 27 -5.12 13.42 4.06
N VAL A 28 -6.25 13.10 3.43
CA VAL A 28 -7.34 14.07 3.21
C VAL A 28 -8.26 14.16 4.43
N LYS A 29 -8.50 13.04 5.13
CA LYS A 29 -9.55 12.92 6.13
C LYS A 29 -9.08 13.17 7.56
N LEU A 30 -7.79 13.02 7.83
CA LEU A 30 -7.25 13.20 9.18
C LEU A 30 -7.01 14.70 9.47
N PRO A 31 -7.47 15.22 10.63
CA PRO A 31 -7.42 16.65 10.93
C PRO A 31 -6.06 17.13 11.43
N ASP A 32 -5.20 16.22 11.89
CA ASP A 32 -3.92 16.54 12.54
C ASP A 32 -2.72 16.15 11.66
N LEU A 33 -1.66 16.96 11.72
CA LEU A 33 -0.44 16.75 10.93
C LEU A 33 0.27 15.43 11.26
N PHE A 34 0.33 15.01 12.52
CA PHE A 34 0.99 13.77 12.92
C PHE A 34 0.23 12.54 12.42
N SER A 35 -1.10 12.55 12.48
CA SER A 35 -1.94 11.49 11.91
C SER A 35 -1.80 11.44 10.39
N ARG A 36 -1.70 12.59 9.71
CA ARG A 36 -1.49 12.64 8.25
C ARG A 36 -0.11 12.09 7.86
N THR A 37 0.96 12.46 8.58
CA THR A 37 2.31 11.95 8.29
C THR A 37 2.43 10.47 8.62
N HIS A 38 1.78 9.99 9.68
CA HIS A 38 1.70 8.55 9.98
C HIS A 38 0.97 7.77 8.87
N ALA A 39 -0.16 8.29 8.36
CA ALA A 39 -0.89 7.68 7.26
C ALA A 39 -0.06 7.62 5.96
N VAL A 40 0.73 8.66 5.66
CA VAL A 40 1.68 8.66 4.53
C VAL A 40 2.81 7.67 4.75
N GLY A 41 3.39 7.61 5.96
CA GLY A 41 4.44 6.64 6.27
C GLY A 41 3.99 5.19 6.12
N MET A 42 2.75 4.88 6.50
CA MET A 42 2.13 3.57 6.27
C MET A 42 1.92 3.29 4.78
N MET A 43 1.51 4.29 4.00
CA MET A 43 1.39 4.19 2.55
C MET A 43 2.74 3.87 1.89
N ASP A 44 3.83 4.53 2.29
CA ASP A 44 5.15 4.32 1.68
C ASP A 44 5.77 2.97 2.08
N THR A 45 5.68 2.59 3.36
CA THR A 45 6.27 1.32 3.82
C THR A 45 5.48 0.10 3.34
N ALA A 46 4.16 0.07 3.56
CA ALA A 46 3.34 -1.08 3.19
C ALA A 46 2.96 -1.06 1.70
N GLY A 47 2.52 0.09 1.17
CA GLY A 47 2.06 0.19 -0.21
C GLY A 47 3.17 -0.07 -1.22
N VAL A 48 4.26 0.71 -1.16
CA VAL A 48 5.40 0.53 -2.06
C VAL A 48 6.09 -0.81 -1.80
N GLY A 49 6.22 -1.21 -0.53
CA GLY A 49 6.80 -2.50 -0.16
C GLY A 49 6.08 -3.71 -0.79
N PHE A 50 4.75 -3.73 -0.74
CA PHE A 50 3.96 -4.81 -1.36
C PHE A 50 3.95 -4.74 -2.89
N ILE A 51 3.99 -3.55 -3.48
CA ILE A 51 4.12 -3.42 -4.95
C ILE A 51 5.47 -3.98 -5.42
N ILE A 52 6.57 -3.66 -4.73
CA ILE A 52 7.90 -4.17 -5.08
C ILE A 52 7.97 -5.69 -4.88
N LEU A 53 7.36 -6.22 -3.82
CA LEU A 53 7.32 -7.68 -3.60
C LEU A 53 6.50 -8.43 -4.64
N GLY A 54 5.50 -7.76 -5.23
CA GLY A 54 4.67 -8.34 -6.28
C GLY A 54 5.25 -8.17 -7.69
N LEU A 55 6.24 -7.32 -7.89
CA LEU A 55 6.92 -7.08 -9.17
C LEU A 55 8.06 -8.08 -9.39
#